data_AF-A0A518C3T8-F1
#
_entry.id   AF-A0A518C3T8-F1
#
_cell.length_a   1.000
_cell.length_b   1.000
_cell.length_c   1.000
_cell.angle_alpha   90.00
_cell.angle_beta   90.00
_cell.angle_gamma   90.00
#
_symmetry.space_group_name_H-M   'P 1'
#
loop_
_entity.id
_entity.type
_entity.pdbx_description
1 polymer ?
#
loop_
_entity_poly.entity_id
_entity_poly.type
_entity_poly.pdbx_seq_one_letter_code
_entity_poly.pdbx_strand_id
1 'polypeptide(L)'
;MQVNEVPRSRSQPKTLQINWNRPKAERFTAIRGNAIIESIRSVDNCPTNPTTIHVARDFSSRRPLLPYDTRPQLQPKRQPTMMATLRAIVSIPLGVVVGMAMMVLLLTPCFLMYPLPSGIDVNDPSDAEAFGRHIASLPFTAFALVWLAHAGGSLSGAAFGRLIEGGKVWRESLAIGGLFTAMGIVNAISMAFPFWFVAIDLALYLPAAILGGWGSDQLLQSREAASNK
;
A
#
# COMPACT_ATOMS: atom_id res chain seq x y z
N MET A 1 46.85 -39.13 -35.31
CA MET A 1 46.90 -39.07 -33.83
C MET A 1 47.88 -37.97 -33.48
N GLN A 2 47.39 -36.86 -32.93
CA GLN A 2 48.08 -35.82 -32.13
C GLN A 2 47.14 -34.59 -32.11
N VAL A 3 46.90 -34.13 -30.89
CA VAL A 3 45.93 -33.12 -30.47
C VAL A 3 46.49 -31.73 -30.78
N ASN A 4 45.65 -30.79 -31.19
CA ASN A 4 45.94 -29.36 -31.01
C ASN A 4 44.70 -28.67 -30.47
N GLU A 5 44.85 -28.06 -29.30
CA GLU A 5 43.80 -27.52 -28.44
C GLU A 5 43.15 -26.26 -29.01
N VAL A 6 41.86 -26.10 -28.71
CA VAL A 6 41.07 -24.88 -28.97
C VAL A 6 41.30 -23.88 -27.84
N PRO A 7 41.71 -22.62 -28.09
CA PRO A 7 41.64 -21.58 -27.08
C PRO A 7 40.19 -21.08 -26.96
N ARG A 8 39.53 -21.38 -25.83
CA ARG A 8 38.26 -20.73 -25.46
C ARG A 8 38.54 -19.26 -25.13
N SER A 9 38.18 -18.36 -26.04
CA SER A 9 38.05 -16.93 -25.74
C SER A 9 36.98 -16.72 -24.66
N ARG A 10 37.40 -16.41 -23.43
CA ARG A 10 36.52 -15.99 -22.34
C ARG A 10 35.88 -14.65 -22.72
N SER A 11 34.56 -14.64 -22.91
CA SER A 11 33.78 -13.40 -22.98
C SER A 11 33.88 -12.68 -21.63
N GLN A 12 34.58 -11.54 -21.61
CA GLN A 12 34.62 -10.62 -20.47
C GLN A 12 33.18 -10.19 -20.12
N PRO A 13 32.78 -10.19 -18.84
CA PRO A 13 31.48 -9.65 -18.44
C PRO A 13 31.48 -8.13 -18.67
N LYS A 14 30.55 -7.64 -19.50
CA LYS A 14 30.35 -6.21 -19.72
C LYS A 14 29.89 -5.58 -18.41
N THR A 15 30.80 -4.90 -17.72
CA THR A 15 30.54 -4.13 -16.51
C THR A 15 29.64 -2.94 -16.83
N LEU A 16 28.51 -2.84 -16.14
CA LEU A 16 27.60 -1.70 -16.19
C LEU A 16 28.28 -0.50 -15.50
N GLN A 17 28.76 0.47 -16.27
CA GLN A 17 29.36 1.69 -15.74
C GLN A 17 28.24 2.66 -15.34
N ILE A 18 28.05 2.88 -14.03
CA ILE A 18 27.06 3.83 -13.49
C ILE A 18 27.73 5.19 -13.28
N ASN A 19 27.32 6.20 -14.06
CA ASN A 19 27.81 7.57 -13.90
C ASN A 19 26.92 8.37 -12.93
N TRP A 20 27.44 8.61 -11.73
CA TRP A 20 26.70 9.25 -10.63
C TRP A 20 26.52 10.76 -10.78
N ASN A 21 27.26 11.40 -11.70
CA ASN A 21 27.21 12.85 -11.93
C ASN A 21 26.05 13.31 -12.82
N ARG A 22 25.16 12.39 -13.23
CA ARG A 22 23.96 12.67 -14.03
C ARG A 22 22.70 12.70 -13.16
N PRO A 23 21.71 13.56 -13.50
CA PRO A 23 20.39 13.53 -12.87
C PRO A 23 19.71 12.16 -13.06
N LYS A 24 18.89 11.74 -12.09
CA LYS A 24 18.43 10.35 -11.88
C LYS A 24 17.81 9.69 -13.13
N ALA A 25 17.18 10.47 -14.01
CA ALA A 25 16.52 9.99 -15.23
C ALA A 25 17.48 9.56 -16.36
N GLU A 26 18.75 9.96 -16.31
CA GLU A 26 19.73 9.67 -17.38
C GLU A 26 20.80 8.63 -16.98
N ARG A 27 20.70 8.07 -15.77
CA ARG A 27 21.69 7.12 -15.23
C ARG A 27 21.67 5.75 -15.94
N PHE A 28 20.67 5.49 -16.77
CA PHE A 28 20.53 4.26 -17.56
C PHE A 28 20.32 4.61 -19.03
N THR A 29 21.40 4.91 -19.75
CA THR A 29 21.39 4.92 -21.21
C THR A 29 22.43 3.94 -21.73
N ALA A 30 21.96 2.76 -22.16
CA ALA A 30 22.73 1.84 -22.96
C ALA A 30 21.88 1.33 -24.12
N ILE A 31 22.20 1.86 -25.31
CA ILE A 31 22.15 1.25 -26.64
C ILE A 31 20.74 1.01 -27.24
N ARG A 32 20.18 2.04 -27.91
CA ARG A 32 19.23 1.84 -29.01
C ARG A 32 20.00 1.25 -30.21
N GLY A 33 19.97 -0.07 -30.35
CA GLY A 33 20.43 -0.77 -31.56
C GLY A 33 19.30 -0.86 -32.59
N ASN A 34 19.56 -0.40 -33.81
CA ASN A 34 18.74 -0.65 -34.99
C ASN A 34 18.46 -2.15 -35.14
N ALA A 35 17.19 -2.54 -35.08
CA ALA A 35 16.73 -3.88 -35.42
C ALA A 35 15.47 -3.79 -36.29
N ILE A 36 15.63 -3.27 -37.51
CA ILE A 36 14.72 -3.53 -38.64
C ILE A 36 15.57 -3.61 -39.91
N ILE A 37 16.31 -4.70 -40.10
CA ILE A 37 16.67 -5.23 -41.42
C ILE A 37 16.83 -6.74 -41.24
N GLU A 38 15.90 -7.52 -41.79
CA GLU A 38 16.11 -8.83 -42.44
C GLU A 38 14.78 -9.58 -42.53
N SER A 39 14.05 -9.31 -43.61
CA SER A 39 13.08 -10.25 -44.18
C SER A 39 12.89 -9.92 -45.66
N ILE A 40 13.97 -10.05 -46.42
CA ILE A 40 13.89 -10.26 -47.87
C ILE A 40 14.16 -11.73 -48.09
N ARG A 41 13.10 -12.50 -48.38
CA ARG A 41 13.21 -13.75 -49.11
C ARG A 41 12.05 -13.82 -50.10
N SER A 42 12.39 -13.61 -51.37
CA SER A 42 11.90 -14.36 -52.53
C SER A 42 10.39 -14.54 -52.66
N VAL A 43 9.76 -13.72 -53.51
CA VAL A 43 8.83 -14.26 -54.51
C VAL A 43 9.01 -13.47 -55.81
N ASP A 44 9.56 -14.17 -56.80
CA ASP A 44 9.64 -13.81 -58.20
C ASP A 44 8.25 -13.50 -58.76
N ASN A 45 8.10 -12.37 -59.45
CA ASN A 45 7.28 -12.22 -60.66
C ASN A 45 7.30 -10.76 -61.13
N CYS A 46 8.10 -10.51 -62.16
CA CYS A 46 8.08 -9.26 -62.93
C CYS A 46 7.36 -9.52 -64.26
N PRO A 47 6.39 -8.69 -64.65
CA PRO A 47 6.16 -8.38 -66.04
C PRO A 47 6.70 -6.98 -66.37
N THR A 48 7.34 -6.92 -67.53
CA THR A 48 8.04 -5.81 -68.17
C THR A 48 7.15 -4.60 -68.49
N ASN A 49 7.52 -3.39 -68.05
CA ASN A 49 7.33 -2.15 -68.82
C ASN A 49 8.26 -1.03 -68.28
N PRO A 50 9.00 -0.27 -69.10
CA PRO A 50 9.98 0.69 -68.63
C PRO A 50 9.33 2.07 -68.50
N THR A 51 8.99 2.46 -67.28
CA THR A 51 8.71 3.87 -66.98
C THR A 51 9.78 4.37 -66.05
N THR A 52 10.70 5.14 -66.62
CA THR A 52 11.72 5.93 -65.94
C THR A 52 11.09 6.74 -64.82
N ILE A 53 11.18 6.28 -63.58
CA ILE A 53 10.77 7.08 -62.42
C ILE A 53 11.92 8.03 -62.13
N HIS A 54 11.75 9.27 -62.56
CA HIS A 54 12.53 10.41 -62.09
C HIS A 54 12.43 10.46 -60.56
N VAL A 55 13.53 10.21 -59.87
CA VAL A 55 13.64 10.48 -58.44
C VAL A 55 13.71 12.00 -58.28
N ALA A 56 12.54 12.65 -58.30
CA ALA A 56 12.39 14.02 -57.86
C ALA A 56 12.67 14.03 -56.35
N ARG A 57 13.85 14.53 -55.95
CA ARG A 57 14.09 14.96 -54.58
C ARG A 57 13.26 16.21 -54.34
N ASP A 58 12.00 16.03 -53.99
CA ASP A 58 11.19 17.12 -53.46
C ASP A 58 11.57 17.35 -51.99
N PHE A 59 12.51 18.27 -51.80
CA PHE A 59 12.95 18.76 -50.49
C PHE A 59 12.06 19.95 -50.04
N SER A 60 10.75 19.90 -50.29
CA SER A 60 9.84 21.02 -49.98
C SER A 60 8.58 20.66 -49.17
N SER A 61 8.58 19.55 -48.42
CA SER A 61 7.58 19.39 -47.34
C SER A 61 8.18 19.74 -46.00
N ARG A 62 7.78 20.94 -45.52
CA ARG A 62 8.02 21.45 -44.17
C ARG A 62 7.73 20.33 -43.17
N ARG A 63 8.74 19.82 -42.46
CA ARG A 63 8.46 19.11 -41.22
C ARG A 63 7.77 20.14 -40.31
N PRO A 64 6.54 19.89 -39.82
CA PRO A 64 6.03 20.73 -38.75
C PRO A 64 7.05 20.62 -37.62
N LEU A 65 7.61 21.76 -37.21
CA LEU A 65 8.32 21.84 -35.95
C LEU A 65 7.30 21.43 -34.89
N LEU A 66 7.37 20.18 -34.43
CA LEU A 66 6.66 19.76 -33.23
C LEU A 66 7.01 20.81 -32.17
N PRO A 67 6.02 21.48 -31.55
CA PRO A 67 6.29 22.38 -30.46
C PRO A 67 7.11 21.58 -29.44
N TYR A 68 8.37 21.96 -29.27
CA TYR A 68 9.23 21.42 -28.23
C TYR A 68 8.76 22.05 -26.92
N ASP A 69 7.59 21.63 -26.47
CA ASP A 69 7.18 21.77 -25.09
C ASP A 69 6.50 20.48 -24.64
N THR A 70 7.28 19.40 -24.68
CA THR A 70 6.97 18.18 -23.93
C THR A 70 7.68 18.20 -22.57
N ARG A 71 7.85 19.40 -21.97
CA ARG A 71 8.12 19.42 -20.54
C ARG A 71 6.86 18.90 -19.86
N PRO A 72 6.94 17.84 -19.03
CA PRO A 72 5.85 17.53 -18.14
C PRO A 72 5.61 18.80 -17.34
N GLN A 73 4.51 19.49 -17.61
CA GLN A 73 4.08 20.63 -16.81
C GLN A 73 3.97 20.06 -15.39
N LEU A 74 4.95 20.37 -14.55
CA LEU A 74 4.97 20.00 -13.14
C LEU A 74 3.76 20.72 -12.55
N GLN A 75 2.61 20.03 -12.55
CA GLN A 75 1.39 20.56 -11.98
C GLN A 75 1.74 20.99 -10.55
N PRO A 76 1.52 22.26 -10.18
CA PRO A 76 1.86 22.74 -8.85
C PRO A 76 1.12 21.86 -7.84
N LYS A 77 1.88 21.19 -6.97
CA LYS A 77 1.32 20.34 -5.91
C LYS A 77 0.40 21.22 -5.08
N ARG A 78 -0.92 21.03 -5.22
CA ARG A 78 -1.94 21.83 -4.54
C ARG A 78 -1.66 21.76 -3.04
N GLN A 79 -1.32 22.91 -2.44
CA GLN A 79 -1.11 23.03 -1.00
C GLN A 79 -2.44 22.78 -0.29
N PRO A 80 -2.49 21.93 0.75
CA PRO A 80 -3.72 21.73 1.51
C PRO A 80 -4.14 23.04 2.19
N THR A 81 -5.44 23.32 2.22
CA THR A 81 -5.97 24.47 2.95
C THR A 81 -5.82 24.25 4.46
N MET A 82 -5.70 25.32 5.24
CA MET A 82 -5.58 25.24 6.71
C MET A 82 -6.69 24.37 7.34
N MET A 83 -7.92 24.48 6.83
CA MET A 83 -9.06 23.68 7.29
C MET A 83 -8.94 22.19 6.96
N ALA A 84 -8.36 21.83 5.81
CA ALA A 84 -8.10 20.43 5.46
C ALA A 84 -7.06 19.81 6.40
N THR A 85 -6.02 20.56 6.75
CA THR A 85 -5.02 20.11 7.73
C THR A 85 -5.63 19.95 9.12
N LEU A 86 -6.47 20.90 9.57
CA LEU A 86 -7.14 20.80 10.87
C LEU A 86 -8.06 19.58 10.94
N ARG A 87 -8.87 19.35 9.90
CA ARG A 87 -9.75 18.17 9.83
C ARG A 87 -8.98 16.87 9.91
N ALA A 88 -7.83 16.79 9.25
CA ALA A 88 -6.97 15.60 9.29
C ALA A 88 -6.29 15.38 10.64
N ILE A 89 -5.98 16.45 11.38
CA ILE A 89 -5.43 16.33 12.73
C ILE A 89 -6.51 15.89 13.72
N VAL A 90 -7.73 16.41 13.56
CA VAL A 90 -8.86 16.17 14.46
C VAL A 90 -9.53 14.82 14.18
N SER A 91 -9.49 14.31 12.94
CA SER A 91 -10.08 13.02 12.57
C SER A 91 -9.46 11.84 13.31
N ILE A 92 -8.13 11.86 13.55
CA ILE A 92 -7.41 10.78 14.23
C ILE A 92 -7.91 10.59 15.68
N PRO A 93 -7.86 11.61 16.57
CA PRO A 93 -8.30 11.44 17.95
C PRO A 93 -9.80 11.12 18.05
N LEU A 94 -10.65 11.74 17.22
CA LEU A 94 -12.08 11.39 17.18
C LEU A 94 -12.31 9.95 16.70
N GLY A 95 -11.58 9.52 15.68
CA GLY A 95 -11.59 8.14 15.22
C GLY A 95 -11.18 7.16 16.31
N VAL A 96 -10.12 7.47 17.06
CA VAL A 96 -9.70 6.65 18.21
C VAL A 96 -10.80 6.59 19.28
N VAL A 97 -11.40 7.73 19.65
CA VAL A 97 -12.49 7.75 20.65
C VAL A 97 -13.67 6.89 20.22
N VAL A 98 -14.12 7.02 18.97
CA VAL A 98 -15.22 6.21 18.44
C VAL A 98 -14.84 4.74 18.36
N GLY A 99 -13.62 4.43 17.94
CA GLY A 99 -13.11 3.06 17.89
C GLY A 99 -13.03 2.42 19.28
N MET A 100 -12.57 3.16 20.30
CA MET A 100 -12.53 2.67 21.67
C MET A 100 -13.94 2.43 22.24
N ALA A 101 -14.89 3.33 21.98
CA ALA A 101 -16.27 3.13 22.37
C ALA A 101 -16.87 1.87 21.72
N MET A 102 -16.61 1.65 20.42
CA MET A 102 -17.06 0.45 19.72
C MET A 102 -16.36 -0.82 20.24
N MET A 103 -15.07 -0.75 20.56
CA MET A 103 -14.33 -1.85 21.15
C MET A 103 -14.95 -2.27 22.48
N VAL A 104 -15.22 -1.32 23.39
CA VAL A 104 -15.86 -1.61 24.69
C VAL A 104 -17.25 -2.21 24.51
N LEU A 105 -18.04 -1.67 23.57
CA LEU A 105 -19.36 -2.20 23.24
C LEU A 105 -19.27 -3.67 22.80
N LEU A 106 -18.36 -3.98 21.89
CA LEU A 106 -18.14 -5.34 21.38
C LEU A 106 -17.53 -6.30 22.42
N LEU A 107 -16.81 -5.76 23.41
CA LEU A 107 -16.20 -6.53 24.49
C LEU A 107 -17.20 -6.88 25.60
N THR A 108 -18.30 -6.13 25.71
CA THR A 108 -19.33 -6.30 26.75
C THR A 108 -19.86 -7.74 26.85
N PRO A 109 -20.21 -8.45 25.76
CA PRO A 109 -20.61 -9.85 25.83
C PRO A 109 -19.54 -10.77 26.40
N CYS A 110 -18.25 -10.51 26.13
CA CYS A 110 -17.16 -11.30 26.67
C CYS A 110 -17.12 -11.21 28.20
N PHE A 111 -17.24 -10.01 28.77
CA PHE A 111 -17.24 -9.83 30.23
C PHE A 111 -18.48 -10.43 30.91
N LEU A 112 -19.62 -10.45 30.22
CA LEU A 112 -20.84 -11.08 30.73
C LEU A 112 -20.75 -12.61 30.74
N MET A 113 -20.14 -13.20 29.72
CA MET A 113 -20.04 -14.67 29.59
C MET A 113 -18.85 -15.25 30.36
N TYR A 114 -17.76 -14.49 30.47
CA TYR A 114 -16.51 -14.91 31.10
C TYR A 114 -16.07 -13.85 32.13
N PRO A 115 -16.78 -13.75 33.27
CA PRO A 115 -16.46 -12.77 34.29
C PRO A 115 -15.13 -13.09 34.96
N LEU A 116 -14.42 -12.03 35.37
CA LEU A 116 -13.16 -12.17 36.09
C LEU A 116 -13.39 -12.76 37.49
N PRO A 117 -12.54 -13.67 37.97
CA PRO A 117 -12.63 -14.21 39.33
C PRO A 117 -12.50 -13.11 40.39
N SER A 118 -13.17 -13.30 41.52
CA SER A 118 -13.10 -12.36 42.65
C SER A 118 -11.67 -12.24 43.18
N GLY A 119 -11.22 -10.99 43.39
CA GLY A 119 -9.93 -10.70 44.02
C GLY A 119 -8.74 -10.60 43.05
N ILE A 120 -8.98 -10.61 41.74
CA ILE A 120 -7.97 -10.24 40.73
C ILE A 120 -8.25 -8.80 40.30
N ASP A 121 -7.30 -7.90 40.52
CA ASP A 121 -7.31 -6.56 39.92
C ASP A 121 -6.43 -6.53 38.66
N VAL A 122 -7.06 -6.28 37.51
CA VAL A 122 -6.35 -6.16 36.22
C VAL A 122 -5.40 -4.96 36.18
N ASN A 123 -5.54 -3.98 37.08
CA ASN A 123 -4.65 -2.83 37.15
C ASN A 123 -3.48 -3.03 38.11
N ASP A 124 -3.47 -4.13 38.89
CA ASP A 124 -2.40 -4.46 39.81
C ASP A 124 -1.39 -5.41 39.12
N PRO A 125 -0.13 -4.99 38.92
CA PRO A 125 0.89 -5.84 38.34
C PRO A 125 1.16 -7.14 39.11
N SER A 126 0.87 -7.19 40.41
CA SER A 126 1.04 -8.38 41.24
C SER A 126 0.03 -9.49 40.89
N ASP A 127 -1.11 -9.13 40.31
CA ASP A 127 -2.17 -10.06 39.90
C ASP A 127 -2.05 -10.52 38.44
N ALA A 128 -1.07 -9.99 37.68
CA ALA A 128 -0.91 -10.28 36.25
C ALA A 128 -0.74 -11.78 35.94
N GLU A 129 -0.07 -12.53 36.83
CA GLU A 129 0.09 -13.98 36.66
C GLU A 129 -1.22 -14.74 36.92
N ALA A 130 -1.96 -14.35 37.96
CA ALA A 130 -3.27 -14.94 38.27
C ALA A 130 -4.27 -14.67 37.13
N PHE A 131 -4.24 -13.47 36.58
CA PHE A 131 -4.99 -13.11 35.39
C PHE A 131 -4.60 -13.97 34.18
N GLY A 132 -3.30 -14.12 33.91
CA GLY A 132 -2.80 -14.98 32.82
C GLY A 132 -3.27 -16.43 32.92
N ARG A 133 -3.26 -17.02 34.11
CA ARG A 133 -3.78 -18.38 34.35
C ARG A 133 -5.29 -18.47 34.11
N HIS A 134 -6.05 -17.46 34.52
CA HIS A 134 -7.49 -17.42 34.24
C HIS A 134 -7.74 -17.36 32.73
N ILE A 135 -7.08 -16.44 32.01
CA ILE A 135 -7.20 -16.32 30.56
C ILE A 135 -6.83 -17.64 29.86
N ALA A 136 -5.75 -18.31 30.28
CA ALA A 136 -5.34 -19.59 29.71
C ALA A 136 -6.37 -20.73 29.90
N SER A 137 -7.29 -20.61 30.86
CA SER A 137 -8.37 -21.57 31.09
C SER A 137 -9.66 -21.27 30.32
N LEU A 138 -9.75 -20.10 29.68
CA LEU A 138 -10.92 -19.71 28.91
C LEU A 138 -11.06 -20.52 27.61
N PRO A 139 -12.30 -20.76 27.13
CA PRO A 139 -12.52 -21.41 25.85
C PRO A 139 -12.12 -20.50 24.69
N PHE A 140 -11.87 -21.10 23.52
CA PHE A 140 -11.54 -20.38 22.29
C PHE A 140 -12.52 -19.24 21.94
N THR A 141 -13.80 -19.41 22.26
CA THR A 141 -14.85 -18.42 22.03
C THR A 141 -14.61 -17.10 22.76
N ALA A 142 -14.00 -17.11 23.95
CA ALA A 142 -13.63 -15.88 24.67
C ALA A 142 -12.62 -15.06 23.85
N PHE A 143 -11.56 -15.71 23.36
CA PHE A 143 -10.53 -15.06 22.54
C PHE A 143 -11.10 -14.53 21.22
N ALA A 144 -12.00 -15.27 20.58
CA ALA A 144 -12.67 -14.82 19.36
C ALA A 144 -13.50 -13.54 19.56
N LEU A 145 -14.19 -13.42 20.71
CA LEU A 145 -14.92 -12.19 21.06
C LEU A 145 -13.98 -11.00 21.28
N VAL A 146 -12.85 -11.22 21.96
CA VAL A 146 -11.84 -10.17 22.17
C VAL A 146 -11.25 -9.70 20.85
N TRP A 147 -10.84 -10.62 19.97
CA TRP A 147 -10.35 -10.28 18.63
C TRP A 147 -11.38 -9.52 17.81
N LEU A 148 -12.66 -9.94 17.87
CA LEU A 148 -13.74 -9.23 17.20
C LEU A 148 -13.89 -7.80 17.74
N ALA A 149 -13.79 -7.63 19.06
CA ALA A 149 -13.86 -6.32 19.69
C ALA A 149 -12.68 -5.42 19.31
N HIS A 150 -11.46 -5.95 19.36
CA HIS A 150 -10.23 -5.24 19.01
C HIS A 150 -10.20 -4.83 17.53
N ALA A 151 -10.49 -5.79 16.63
CA ALA A 151 -10.59 -5.53 15.20
C ALA A 151 -11.75 -4.57 14.90
N GLY A 152 -12.92 -4.78 15.50
CA GLY A 152 -14.11 -3.96 15.30
C GLY A 152 -13.92 -2.51 15.77
N GLY A 153 -13.20 -2.30 16.87
CA GLY A 153 -12.80 -0.98 17.34
C GLY A 153 -11.89 -0.26 16.34
N SER A 154 -10.83 -0.94 15.89
CA SER A 154 -9.89 -0.37 14.92
C SER A 154 -10.55 -0.06 13.57
N LEU A 155 -11.40 -0.97 13.09
CA LEU A 155 -12.21 -0.80 11.88
C LEU A 155 -13.12 0.40 11.99
N SER A 156 -13.89 0.50 13.07
CA SER A 156 -14.88 1.57 13.26
C SER A 156 -14.21 2.92 13.46
N GLY A 157 -13.09 2.95 14.18
CA GLY A 157 -12.30 4.17 14.35
C GLY A 157 -11.74 4.69 13.04
N ALA A 158 -11.16 3.82 12.21
CA ALA A 158 -10.64 4.21 10.90
C ALA A 158 -11.76 4.59 9.91
N ALA A 159 -12.88 3.86 9.94
CA ALA A 159 -14.05 4.17 9.15
C ALA A 159 -14.59 5.58 9.49
N PHE A 160 -14.69 5.92 10.77
CA PHE A 160 -15.15 7.22 11.24
C PHE A 160 -14.13 8.34 10.96
N GLY A 161 -12.84 8.11 11.22
CA GLY A 161 -11.77 9.04 10.89
C GLY A 161 -11.79 9.44 9.41
N ARG A 162 -12.01 8.46 8.51
CA ARG A 162 -12.13 8.72 7.07
C ARG A 162 -13.30 9.65 6.72
N LEU A 163 -14.44 9.54 7.41
CA LEU A 163 -15.60 10.40 7.19
C LEU A 163 -15.30 11.87 7.57
N ILE A 164 -14.36 12.10 8.49
CA ILE A 164 -13.97 13.43 8.94
C ILE A 164 -12.81 14.00 8.10
N GLU A 165 -11.74 13.24 7.86
CA GLU A 165 -10.52 13.75 7.22
C GLU A 165 -10.82 14.39 5.85
N GLY A 166 -11.69 13.74 5.05
CA GLY A 166 -11.95 14.15 3.66
C GLY A 166 -10.72 14.06 2.74
N GLY A 167 -9.65 13.43 3.23
CA GLY A 167 -8.32 13.37 2.61
C GLY A 167 -8.00 12.01 2.00
N LYS A 168 -6.75 11.57 2.16
CA LYS A 168 -6.26 10.31 1.58
C LYS A 168 -6.48 9.16 2.56
N VAL A 169 -7.42 8.27 2.22
CA VAL A 169 -7.83 7.11 3.03
C VAL A 169 -6.67 6.35 3.70
N TRP A 170 -5.61 6.07 2.94
CA TRP A 170 -4.49 5.27 3.44
C TRP A 170 -3.74 5.88 4.62
N ARG A 171 -3.59 7.21 4.67
CA ARG A 171 -2.81 7.85 5.75
C ARG A 171 -3.54 7.74 7.07
N GLU A 172 -4.83 8.03 7.06
CA GLU A 172 -5.67 8.02 8.24
C GLU A 172 -5.86 6.60 8.79
N SER A 173 -6.18 5.64 7.92
CA SER A 173 -6.33 4.24 8.31
C SER A 173 -5.05 3.67 8.93
N LEU A 174 -3.89 3.97 8.36
CA LEU A 174 -2.61 3.52 8.90
C LEU A 174 -2.28 4.19 10.23
N ALA A 175 -2.59 5.48 10.40
CA ALA A 175 -2.37 6.19 11.66
C ALA A 175 -3.23 5.60 12.78
N ILE A 176 -4.54 5.45 12.55
CA ILE A 176 -5.47 4.90 13.54
C ILE A 176 -5.15 3.42 13.82
N GLY A 177 -4.95 2.61 12.78
CA GLY A 177 -4.57 1.19 12.95
C GLY A 177 -3.25 1.03 13.69
N GLY A 178 -2.26 1.90 13.41
CA GLY A 178 -0.99 1.95 14.13
C GLY A 178 -1.16 2.31 15.62
N LEU A 179 -2.03 3.27 15.94
CA LEU A 179 -2.35 3.63 17.33
C LEU A 179 -3.02 2.47 18.07
N PHE A 180 -3.99 1.80 17.46
CA PHE A 180 -4.62 0.61 18.04
C PHE A 180 -3.61 -0.52 18.25
N THR A 181 -2.72 -0.75 17.28
CA THR A 181 -1.64 -1.73 17.41
C THR A 181 -0.71 -1.39 18.57
N ALA A 182 -0.32 -0.12 18.72
CA ALA A 182 0.52 0.34 19.81
C ALA A 182 -0.16 0.16 21.18
N MET A 183 -1.44 0.49 21.29
CA MET A 183 -2.23 0.24 22.51
C MET A 183 -2.34 -1.25 22.81
N GLY A 184 -2.56 -2.09 21.80
CA GLY A 184 -2.57 -3.54 21.93
C GLY A 184 -1.22 -4.11 22.41
N ILE A 185 -0.10 -3.58 21.91
CA ILE A 185 1.24 -3.95 22.38
C ILE A 185 1.41 -3.58 23.86
N VAL A 186 1.04 -2.36 24.25
CA VAL A 186 1.09 -1.91 25.65
C VAL A 186 0.27 -2.85 26.53
N ASN A 187 -0.96 -3.16 26.13
CA ASN A 187 -1.83 -4.09 26.86
C ASN A 187 -1.23 -5.50 26.95
N ALA A 188 -0.60 -6.00 25.88
CA ALA A 188 0.03 -7.31 25.84
C ALA A 188 1.30 -7.42 26.69
N ILE A 189 2.00 -6.31 26.93
CA ILE A 189 3.17 -6.28 27.83
C ILE A 189 2.72 -6.16 29.29
N SER A 190 1.64 -5.42 29.55
CA SER A 190 1.10 -5.24 30.89
C SER A 190 0.46 -6.52 31.46
N MET A 191 0.00 -7.42 30.60
CA MET A 191 -0.74 -8.62 30.98
C MET A 191 -0.03 -9.89 30.51
N ALA A 192 -0.07 -10.95 31.32
CA ALA A 192 0.52 -12.24 30.97
C ALA A 192 -0.36 -13.07 30.02
N PHE A 193 -0.61 -12.56 28.81
CA PHE A 193 -1.41 -13.28 27.80
C PHE A 193 -0.62 -14.40 27.10
N PRO A 194 -1.31 -15.45 26.60
CA PRO A 194 -0.68 -16.45 25.74
C PRO A 194 -0.11 -15.83 24.46
N PHE A 195 1.12 -16.22 24.09
CA PHE A 195 1.81 -15.64 22.93
C PHE A 195 1.02 -15.74 21.61
N TRP A 196 0.37 -16.89 21.36
CA TRP A 196 -0.41 -17.10 20.14
C TRP A 196 -1.61 -16.13 20.05
N PHE A 197 -2.20 -15.77 21.19
CA PHE A 197 -3.32 -14.83 21.24
C PHE A 197 -2.84 -13.43 20.85
N VAL A 198 -1.74 -12.98 21.47
CA VAL A 198 -1.14 -11.67 21.19
C VAL A 198 -0.74 -11.56 19.72
N ALA A 199 -0.12 -12.60 19.15
CA ALA A 199 0.32 -12.58 17.76
C ALA A 199 -0.85 -12.40 16.78
N ILE A 200 -1.96 -13.10 17.00
CA ILE A 200 -3.16 -12.97 16.16
C ILE A 200 -3.81 -11.60 16.38
N ASP A 201 -3.94 -11.17 17.63
CA ASP A 201 -4.60 -9.92 17.98
C ASP A 201 -3.90 -8.69 17.34
N LEU A 202 -2.57 -8.63 17.47
CA LEU A 202 -1.78 -7.56 16.86
C LEU A 202 -1.86 -7.56 15.32
N ALA A 203 -1.94 -8.75 14.71
CA ALA A 203 -2.06 -8.88 13.27
C ALA A 203 -3.43 -8.42 12.75
N LEU A 204 -4.47 -8.31 13.59
CA LEU A 204 -5.82 -7.92 13.19
C LEU A 204 -6.06 -6.41 13.14
N TYR A 205 -5.40 -5.62 14.00
CA TYR A 205 -5.64 -4.18 14.08
C TYR A 205 -5.43 -3.46 12.74
N LEU A 206 -4.27 -3.69 12.09
CA LEU A 206 -3.91 -2.96 10.88
C LEU A 206 -4.80 -3.32 9.67
N PRO A 207 -5.05 -4.61 9.35
CA PRO A 207 -6.01 -4.98 8.31
C PRO A 207 -7.42 -4.44 8.59
N ALA A 208 -7.88 -4.50 9.84
CA ALA A 208 -9.20 -4.00 10.21
C ALA A 208 -9.34 -2.49 9.98
N ALA A 209 -8.33 -1.69 10.37
CA ALA A 209 -8.31 -0.26 10.12
C ALA A 209 -8.30 0.10 8.62
N ILE A 210 -7.52 -0.65 7.83
CA ILE A 210 -7.48 -0.49 6.37
C ILE A 210 -8.85 -0.78 5.76
N LEU A 211 -9.48 -1.89 6.15
CA LEU A 211 -10.81 -2.27 5.66
C LEU A 211 -11.86 -1.22 6.03
N GLY A 212 -11.83 -0.71 7.27
CA GLY A 212 -12.76 0.32 7.74
C GLY A 212 -12.65 1.61 6.94
N GLY A 213 -11.43 2.12 6.76
CA GLY A 213 -11.23 3.33 5.97
C GLY A 213 -11.55 3.15 4.50
N TRP A 214 -11.13 2.03 3.90
CA TRP A 214 -11.44 1.72 2.50
C TRP A 214 -12.95 1.60 2.28
N GLY A 215 -13.68 0.91 3.16
CA GLY A 215 -15.12 0.79 3.08
C GLY A 215 -15.83 2.15 3.13
N SER A 216 -15.44 3.02 4.06
CA SER A 216 -15.96 4.40 4.12
C SER A 216 -15.64 5.22 2.87
N ASP A 217 -14.44 5.07 2.32
CA ASP A 217 -14.01 5.77 1.11
C ASP A 217 -14.90 5.41 -0.10
N GLN A 218 -15.18 4.13 -0.30
CA GLN A 218 -16.04 3.65 -1.37
C GLN A 218 -17.48 4.15 -1.25
N LEU A 219 -17.99 4.24 -0.02
CA LEU A 219 -19.33 4.79 0.25
C LEU A 219 -19.39 6.29 -0.11
N LEU A 220 -18.35 7.05 0.21
CA LEU A 220 -18.30 8.48 -0.13
C LEU A 220 -18.26 8.70 -1.65
N GLN A 221 -17.40 7.96 -2.37
CA GLN A 221 -17.32 8.04 -3.83
C GLN A 221 -18.65 7.68 -4.51
N SER A 222 -19.34 6.65 -4.00
CA SER A 222 -20.64 6.23 -4.52
C SER A 222 -21.72 7.30 -4.35
N ARG A 223 -21.69 8.06 -3.24
CA ARG A 223 -22.62 9.16 -2.98
C ARG A 223 -22.37 10.37 -3.87
N GLU A 224 -21.11 10.71 -4.11
CA GLU A 224 -20.74 11.78 -5.03
C GLU A 224 -21.20 11.48 -6.46
N ALA A 225 -21.02 10.24 -6.93
CA ALA A 225 -21.47 9.80 -8.25
C ALA A 225 -23.00 9.85 -8.40
N ALA A 226 -23.76 9.57 -7.33
CA ALA A 226 -25.22 9.66 -7.33
C ALA A 226 -25.74 11.11 -7.29
N SER A 227 -25.04 12.01 -6.59
CA SER A 227 -25.42 13.43 -6.49
C SER A 227 -25.17 14.22 -7.78
N ASN A 228 -24.33 13.71 -8.69
CA ASN A 228 -23.94 14.39 -9.92
C ASN A 228 -24.70 13.91 -11.16
N LYS A 229 -25.74 13.08 -10.98
CA LYS A 229 -26.68 12.65 -12.01
C LYS A 229 -28.01 13.37 -11.84
#